data_AF-A0A5E4BLX5-F1
#
_entry.id   AF-A0A5E4BLX5-F1
#
_cell.length_a   1.000
_cell.length_b   1.000
_cell.length_c   1.000
_cell.angle_alpha   90.00
_cell.angle_beta   90.00
_cell.angle_gamma   90.00
#
_symmetry.space_group_name_H-M   'P 1'
#
loop_
_entity.id
_entity.type
_entity.pdbx_description
1 polymer ?
#
loop_
_entity_poly.entity_id
_entity_poly.type
_entity_poly.pdbx_seq_one_letter_code
_entity_poly.pdbx_strand_id
1 'polypeptide(L)' 'DISSTKLQALPSYGLESIQTLIATSSYYLKKLPSREKFTNLLDATLTYPSHCCAFRNLPTK' A
#
# COMPACT_ATOMS: atom_id res chain seq x y z
N ASP A 1 1.26 -2.12 -9.88
CA ASP A 1 0.71 -3.39 -9.37
C ASP A 1 1.86 -4.23 -8.83
N ILE A 2 1.70 -4.82 -7.65
CA ILE A 2 2.66 -5.75 -7.03
C ILE A 2 1.95 -7.02 -6.54
N SER A 3 0.88 -7.42 -7.23
CA SER A 3 0.10 -8.61 -6.90
C SER A 3 0.88 -9.90 -7.14
N SER A 4 0.61 -10.94 -6.35
CA SER A 4 1.27 -12.25 -6.42
C SER A 4 2.80 -12.21 -6.38
N THR A 5 3.36 -11.15 -5.77
CA THR A 5 4.80 -11.00 -5.63
C THR A 5 5.28 -11.52 -4.28
N LYS A 6 6.52 -12.01 -4.24
CA LYS A 6 7.21 -12.37 -2.99
C LYS A 6 7.95 -11.16 -2.36
N LEU A 7 7.53 -9.94 -2.69
CA LEU A 7 8.11 -8.72 -2.13
C LEU A 7 7.82 -8.67 -0.62
N GLN A 8 8.89 -8.54 0.17
CA GLN A 8 8.79 -8.53 1.63
C GLN A 8 8.56 -7.12 2.18
N ALA A 9 9.01 -6.10 1.46
CA ALA A 9 8.90 -4.71 1.84
C ALA A 9 8.79 -3.83 0.58
N LEU A 10 8.15 -2.68 0.73
CA LEU A 10 8.16 -1.61 -0.26
C LEU A 10 9.31 -0.63 0.04
N PRO A 11 9.84 0.05 -0.99
CA PRO A 11 10.80 1.13 -0.79
C PRO A 11 10.20 2.27 0.04
N SER A 12 11.02 2.97 0.81
CA SER A 12 10.59 4.07 1.69
C SER A 12 10.47 5.43 0.98
N TYR A 13 10.87 5.51 -0.28
CA TYR A 13 10.90 6.70 -1.12
C TYR A 13 10.19 6.44 -2.47
N GLY A 14 9.72 7.50 -3.13
CA GLY A 14 9.07 7.42 -4.44
C GLY A 14 7.62 6.92 -4.43
N LEU A 15 7.06 6.61 -3.27
CA LEU A 15 5.67 6.19 -3.11
C LEU A 15 4.67 7.36 -3.11
N GLU A 16 5.17 8.59 -2.98
CA GLU A 16 4.36 9.79 -2.85
C GLU A 16 3.52 10.05 -4.10
N SER A 17 4.04 9.73 -5.29
CA SER A 17 3.35 9.91 -6.58
C SER A 17 2.42 8.74 -6.94
N ILE A 18 2.35 7.68 -6.11
CA ILE A 18 1.53 6.51 -6.43
C ILE A 18 0.08 6.80 -6.07
N GLN A 19 -0.79 6.70 -7.08
CA GLN A 19 -2.24 6.86 -6.92
C GLN A 19 -2.95 5.54 -6.62
N THR A 20 -2.43 4.42 -7.13
CA THR A 20 -3.08 3.13 -6.98
C THR A 20 -2.07 2.08 -6.55
N LEU A 21 -2.31 1.47 -5.39
CA LEU A 21 -1.49 0.40 -4.84
C LEU A 21 -2.29 -0.90 -4.84
N ILE A 22 -1.85 -1.88 -5.62
CA ILE A 22 -2.47 -3.20 -5.67
C ILE A 22 -1.44 -4.23 -5.24
N ALA A 23 -1.73 -4.94 -4.16
CA ALA A 23 -0.91 -5.99 -3.55
C ALA A 23 -1.81 -7.15 -3.11
N THR A 24 -2.52 -7.74 -4.07
CA THR A 24 -3.34 -8.96 -3.88
C THR A 24 -2.45 -10.20 -3.91
N SER A 25 -2.75 -11.21 -3.09
CA SER A 25 -1.94 -12.44 -2.94
C SER A 25 -0.44 -12.23 -2.64
N SER A 26 -0.08 -11.09 -2.04
CA SER A 26 1.28 -10.71 -1.66
C SER A 26 1.53 -10.98 -0.18
N TYR A 27 1.43 -12.25 0.22
CA TYR A 27 1.55 -12.72 1.61
C TYR A 27 2.91 -12.45 2.26
N TYR A 28 3.95 -12.23 1.44
CA TYR A 28 5.28 -11.91 1.92
C TYR A 28 5.41 -10.45 2.36
N LEU A 29 4.50 -9.57 1.91
CA LEU A 29 4.50 -8.14 2.20
C LEU A 29 3.94 -7.86 3.61
N LYS A 30 4.69 -8.30 4.62
CA LYS A 30 4.31 -8.12 6.04
C LYS A 30 4.57 -6.71 6.54
N LYS A 31 5.58 -6.04 5.97
CA LYS A 31 5.93 -4.66 6.30
C LYS A 31 5.46 -3.73 5.20
N LEU A 32 4.52 -2.86 5.55
CA LEU A 32 4.08 -1.77 4.70
C LEU A 32 4.64 -0.46 5.26
N PRO A 33 5.22 0.42 4.42
CA PRO A 33 5.68 1.73 4.86
C PRO A 33 4.50 2.55 5.42
N SER A 34 4.83 3.53 6.27
CA SER A 34 3.82 4.41 6.86
C SER A 34 2.95 5.06 5.78
N ARG A 35 1.65 5.21 6.08
CA ARG A 35 0.68 5.88 5.20
C ARG A 35 1.09 7.30 4.77
N GLU A 36 1.93 7.98 5.57
CA GLU A 36 2.47 9.31 5.28
C GLU A 36 3.32 9.34 4.01
N LYS A 37 3.88 8.20 3.60
CA LYS A 37 4.62 8.05 2.34
C LYS A 37 3.70 7.97 1.12
N PHE A 38 2.41 7.76 1.34
CA PHE A 38 1.39 7.55 0.31
C PHE A 38 0.50 8.79 0.23
N THR A 39 1.09 9.94 -0.11
CA THR A 39 0.43 11.25 -0.10
C THR A 39 -0.61 11.43 -1.22
N ASN A 40 -0.39 10.85 -2.40
CA ASN A 40 -1.34 10.92 -3.53
C ASN A 40 -2.13 9.62 -3.74
N LEU A 41 -2.13 8.71 -2.76
CA LEU A 41 -2.77 7.41 -2.90
C LEU A 41 -4.29 7.55 -2.81
N LEU A 42 -4.96 7.17 -3.90
CA LEU A 42 -6.41 7.21 -4.06
C LEU A 42 -7.04 5.84 -3.79
N ASP A 43 -6.39 4.77 -4.25
CA ASP A 43 -6.89 3.41 -4.11
C ASP A 43 -5.81 2.44 -3.62
N ALA A 44 -6.19 1.55 -2.70
CA ALA A 44 -5.30 0.58 -2.10
C ALA A 44 -6.00 -0.77 -1.94
N THR A 45 -5.58 -1.75 -2.73
CA THR A 45 -6.03 -3.14 -2.60
C THR A 45 -4.91 -3.98 -2.00
N LEU A 46 -5.11 -4.46 -0.76
CA LEU A 46 -4.10 -5.21 -0.02
C LEU A 46 -4.60 -6.62 0.31
N THR A 47 -3.67 -7.57 0.39
CA THR A 47 -3.97 -8.96 0.79
C THR A 47 -4.48 -9.04 2.22
N TYR A 48 -3.90 -8.25 3.13
CA TYR A 48 -4.28 -8.25 4.54
C TYR A 48 -5.30 -7.14 4.83
N PRO A 49 -6.54 -7.47 5.25
CA PRO A 49 -7.58 -6.48 5.51
C PRO A 49 -7.28 -5.58 6.71
N SER A 50 -6.45 -6.03 7.65
CA SER A 50 -5.95 -5.19 8.75
C SER A 50 -5.15 -3.98 8.25
N HIS A 51 -4.42 -4.13 7.14
CA HIS A 51 -3.66 -3.04 6.52
C HIS A 51 -4.56 -2.07 5.75
N CYS A 52 -5.74 -2.51 5.28
CA CYS A 52 -6.71 -1.68 4.55
C CYS A 52 -7.31 -0.57 5.44
N CYS A 53 -7.51 -0.85 6.74
CA CYS A 53 -8.11 0.12 7.67
C CYS A 53 -7.26 1.39 7.86
N ALA A 54 -5.93 1.28 7.72
CA ALA A 54 -5.00 2.41 7.82
C ALA A 54 -5.14 3.43 6.67
N PHE A 55 -5.57 2.97 5.49
CA PHE A 55 -5.77 3.79 4.29
C PHE A 55 -7.22 4.28 4.13
N ARG A 56 -8.19 3.57 4.72
CA ARG A 56 -9.62 3.90 4.59
C ARG A 56 -10.03 5.23 5.26
N ASN A 57 -9.22 5.75 6.18
CA ASN A 57 -9.45 7.03 6.85
C ASN A 57 -8.67 8.20 6.21
N LEU A 58 -8.14 8.04 5.00
CA LEU A 58 -7.50 9.14 4.30
C LEU A 58 -8.56 10.13 3.81
N PRO A 59 -8.51 11.41 4.22
CA PRO A 59 -9.31 12.43 3.58
C PRO A 59 -8.83 12.55 2.14
N THR A 60 -9.72 12.24 1.19
CA THR A 60 -9.55 12.63 -0.21
C THR A 60 -9.56 14.15 -0.23
N LYS A 61 -8.37 14.76 -0.33
CA LYS A 61 -8.22 16.21 -0.42
C LYS A 61 -8.65 16.69 -1.80
#